data_AF-A0A7S2GMW3-F1
#
_entry.id   AF-A0A7S2GMW3-F1
#
_cell.length_a   1.000
_cell.length_b   1.000
_cell.length_c   1.000
_cell.angle_alpha   90.00
_cell.angle_beta   90.00
_cell.angle_gamma   90.00
#
_symmetry.space_group_name_H-M   'P 1'
#
loop_
_entity.id
_entity.type
_entity.pdbx_description
1 polymer ?
#
loop_
_entity_poly.entity_id
_entity_poly.type
_entity_poly.pdbx_seq_one_letter_code
_entity_poly.pdbx_strand_id
1 'polypeptide(L)'
;DRSRWFRDEVISRLSREYGLPRWLLGNILGGAPLPDKPSAPLPDKASVTSPASSGRWPLVIFSSGLFGCCEMYTQFCRELASMGFIVIAIEHEDGSGIYATSAKSGEVVEHQACPEGESRAVFRQPHLKQREEELANTISAVLGLARGGVVTAEQTAGERALADVLRCGDPTRLLLIGHSFGSAGLVQYL
;
A
#
# COMPACT_ATOMS: atom_id res chain seq x y z
N ASP A 1 20.33 1.01 2.97
CA ASP A 1 20.22 2.40 2.51
C ASP A 1 18.79 2.63 2.00
N ARG A 2 17.91 3.17 2.86
CA ARG A 2 16.45 3.32 2.61
C ARG A 2 16.12 4.57 1.77
N SER A 3 17.04 5.05 0.94
CA SER A 3 16.91 6.32 0.19
C SER A 3 16.42 6.16 -1.25
N ARG A 4 16.19 4.92 -1.69
CA ARG A 4 15.82 4.58 -3.08
C ARG A 4 14.30 4.42 -3.22
N TRP A 5 13.76 4.85 -4.35
CA TRP A 5 12.34 4.66 -4.66
C TRP A 5 11.99 3.17 -4.69
N PHE A 6 12.60 2.39 -5.57
CA PHE A 6 12.42 0.95 -5.58
C PHE A 6 13.36 0.29 -4.58
N ARG A 7 12.79 -0.51 -3.68
CA ARG A 7 13.56 -1.37 -2.75
C ARG A 7 14.39 -2.38 -3.53
N ASP A 8 15.54 -2.74 -2.98
CA ASP A 8 16.48 -3.67 -3.61
C ASP A 8 15.87 -5.07 -3.76
N GLU A 9 15.03 -5.46 -2.81
CA GLU A 9 14.25 -6.70 -2.81
C GLU A 9 13.31 -6.73 -4.03
N VAL A 10 12.59 -5.64 -4.30
CA VAL A 10 11.70 -5.54 -5.46
C VAL A 10 12.49 -5.61 -6.76
N ILE A 11 13.62 -4.88 -6.86
CA ILE A 11 14.51 -4.92 -8.04
C ILE A 11 15.02 -6.35 -8.29
N SER A 12 15.40 -7.05 -7.22
CA SER A 12 15.88 -8.43 -7.26
C SER A 12 14.83 -9.39 -7.79
N ARG A 13 13.58 -9.24 -7.34
CA ARG A 13 12.46 -10.08 -7.78
C ARG A 13 12.08 -9.78 -9.22
N LEU A 14 11.95 -8.51 -9.60
CA LEU A 14 11.69 -8.13 -10.99
C LEU A 14 12.76 -8.69 -11.95
N SER A 15 14.03 -8.67 -11.54
CA SER A 15 15.13 -9.24 -12.31
C SER A 15 14.94 -10.74 -12.55
N ARG A 16 14.59 -11.49 -11.49
CA ARG A 16 14.34 -12.93 -11.57
C ARG A 16 13.14 -13.26 -12.45
N GLU A 17 12.02 -12.59 -12.22
CA GLU A 17 10.73 -12.91 -12.86
C GLU A 17 10.71 -12.51 -14.34
N TYR A 18 11.37 -11.41 -14.73
CA TYR A 18 11.49 -11.00 -16.14
C TYR A 18 12.69 -11.61 -16.85
N GLY A 19 13.56 -12.36 -16.15
CA GLY A 19 14.80 -12.90 -16.72
C GLY A 19 15.80 -11.82 -17.15
N LEU A 20 15.75 -10.62 -16.55
CA LEU A 20 16.62 -9.49 -16.87
C LEU A 20 17.81 -9.43 -15.91
N PRO A 21 19.02 -9.05 -16.36
CA PRO A 21 20.17 -8.90 -15.47
C PRO A 21 19.90 -7.87 -14.36
N ARG A 22 20.20 -8.23 -13.11
CA ARG A 22 19.97 -7.37 -11.94
C ARG A 22 20.62 -5.99 -12.08
N TRP A 23 21.84 -5.91 -12.63
CA TRP A 23 22.52 -4.64 -12.83
C TRP A 23 21.73 -3.68 -13.72
N LEU A 24 21.00 -4.21 -14.73
CA LEU A 24 20.21 -3.39 -15.65
C LEU A 24 19.03 -2.76 -14.91
N LEU A 25 18.23 -3.57 -14.19
CA LEU A 25 17.12 -3.05 -13.39
C LEU A 25 17.59 -2.17 -12.23
N GLY A 26 18.76 -2.48 -11.64
CA GLY A 26 19.39 -1.64 -10.63
C GLY A 26 19.74 -0.24 -11.15
N ASN A 27 20.17 -0.12 -12.42
CA ASN A 27 20.42 1.18 -13.04
C ASN A 27 19.12 1.92 -13.41
N ILE A 28 18.11 1.20 -13.89
CA ILE A 28 16.83 1.82 -14.31
C ILE A 28 15.99 2.26 -13.11
N LEU A 29 15.83 1.40 -12.11
CA LEU A 29 14.92 1.59 -10.97
C LEU A 29 15.65 2.00 -9.69
N GLY A 30 16.87 1.49 -9.49
CA GLY A 30 17.63 1.69 -8.25
C GLY A 30 18.35 3.03 -8.14
N GLY A 31 18.46 3.79 -9.24
CA GLY A 31 19.06 5.13 -9.24
C GLY A 31 18.09 6.25 -8.86
N ALA A 32 16.78 6.00 -8.85
CA ALA A 32 15.79 7.02 -8.52
C ALA A 32 15.72 7.24 -7.01
N PRO A 33 15.90 8.50 -6.52
CA PRO A 33 15.72 8.80 -5.10
C PRO A 33 14.25 8.61 -4.71
N LEU A 34 14.01 8.37 -3.42
CA LEU A 34 12.65 8.41 -2.88
C LEU A 34 11.97 9.74 -3.28
N PRO A 35 10.74 9.70 -3.82
CA PRO A 35 10.07 10.91 -4.28
C PRO A 35 9.76 11.87 -3.13
N ASP A 36 9.54 11.33 -1.93
CA ASP A 36 9.21 12.05 -0.72
C ASP A 36 10.20 11.67 0.39
N LYS A 37 10.59 12.63 1.22
CA LYS A 37 11.50 12.35 2.35
C LYS A 37 10.76 11.50 3.39
N PRO A 38 11.33 10.35 3.81
CA PRO A 38 10.80 9.65 4.97
C PRO A 38 10.89 10.61 6.17
N SER A 39 9.79 10.75 6.91
CA SER A 39 9.72 11.49 8.17
C SER A 39 9.54 13.02 8.10
N ALA A 40 8.96 13.62 7.06
CA ALA A 40 8.38 14.94 7.29
C ALA A 40 7.26 14.79 8.35
N PRO A 41 7.33 15.46 9.52
CA PRO A 41 6.17 15.58 10.38
C PRO A 41 5.03 16.13 9.52
N LEU A 42 3.79 15.72 9.79
CA LEU A 42 2.66 16.47 9.28
C LEU A 42 2.94 17.96 9.57
N PRO A 43 2.75 18.87 8.60
CA PRO A 43 2.81 20.29 8.88
C PRO A 43 1.97 20.55 10.14
N ASP A 44 2.40 21.48 11.01
CA ASP A 44 1.70 21.78 12.27
C ASP A 44 0.19 21.81 12.03
N LYS A 45 -0.63 21.29 12.96
CA LYS A 45 -2.10 21.18 12.78
C LYS A 45 -2.77 22.50 12.33
N ALA A 46 -2.13 23.64 12.62
CA ALA A 46 -2.56 24.97 12.18
C ALA A 46 -2.30 25.29 10.70
N SER A 47 -1.38 24.57 10.04
CA SER A 47 -0.95 24.75 8.64
C SER A 47 -1.54 23.71 7.68
N VAL A 48 -2.07 22.59 8.17
CA VAL A 48 -2.84 21.62 7.38
C VAL A 48 -4.31 22.03 7.43
N THR A 49 -4.67 23.11 6.74
CA THR A 49 -6.06 23.45 6.48
C THR A 49 -6.62 22.43 5.49
N SER A 50 -7.38 21.45 5.99
CA SER A 50 -8.17 20.61 5.10
C SER A 50 -9.14 21.51 4.32
N PRO A 51 -9.24 21.39 2.98
CA PRO A 51 -10.23 22.12 2.21
C PRO A 51 -11.67 21.64 2.48
N ALA A 52 -11.84 20.55 3.26
CA ALA A 52 -13.15 20.06 3.65
C ALA A 52 -13.77 20.93 4.74
N SER A 53 -15.09 21.15 4.65
CA SER A 53 -15.89 21.89 5.65
C SER A 53 -15.79 21.32 7.08
N SER A 54 -15.34 20.07 7.24
CA SER A 54 -15.13 19.38 8.52
C SER A 54 -13.70 19.52 9.08
N GLY A 55 -12.77 20.12 8.34
CA GLY A 55 -11.35 20.18 8.72
C GLY A 55 -10.60 18.85 8.59
N ARG A 56 -11.21 17.82 7.97
CA ARG A 56 -10.66 16.46 7.85
C ARG A 56 -10.59 15.98 6.40
N TRP A 57 -9.54 15.22 6.08
CA TRP A 57 -9.21 14.79 4.71
C TRP A 57 -9.93 13.49 4.34
N PRO A 58 -10.54 13.34 3.16
CA PRO A 58 -11.05 12.04 2.70
C PRO A 58 -9.95 10.97 2.68
N LEU A 59 -10.35 9.73 2.96
CA LEU A 59 -9.48 8.55 3.03
C LEU A 59 -9.57 7.76 1.72
N VAL A 60 -8.43 7.26 1.23
CA VAL A 60 -8.35 6.35 0.09
C VAL A 60 -7.64 5.07 0.52
N ILE A 61 -8.24 3.91 0.27
CA ILE A 61 -7.54 2.62 0.29
C ILE A 61 -7.22 2.24 -1.15
N PHE A 62 -5.93 2.02 -1.43
CA PHE A 62 -5.45 1.61 -2.74
C PHE A 62 -5.00 0.15 -2.74
N SER A 63 -5.56 -0.67 -3.64
CA SER A 63 -5.21 -2.08 -3.85
C SER A 63 -4.42 -2.26 -5.15
N SER A 64 -3.21 -2.79 -5.02
CA SER A 64 -2.29 -3.01 -6.15
C SER A 64 -2.72 -4.19 -7.02
N GLY A 65 -2.36 -4.15 -8.31
CA GLY A 65 -2.65 -5.24 -9.25
C GLY A 65 -1.80 -6.49 -9.06
N LEU A 66 -2.06 -7.49 -9.91
CA LEU A 66 -1.24 -8.69 -9.99
C LEU A 66 0.20 -8.29 -10.29
N PHE A 67 1.15 -8.90 -9.60
CA PHE A 67 2.58 -8.60 -9.74
C PHE A 67 2.95 -7.15 -9.39
N GLY A 68 2.03 -6.41 -8.77
CA GLY A 68 2.25 -5.06 -8.28
C GLY A 68 2.93 -5.02 -6.91
N CYS A 69 3.45 -3.84 -6.56
CA CYS A 69 3.84 -3.44 -5.21
C CYS A 69 3.58 -1.95 -5.01
N CYS A 70 3.69 -1.44 -3.79
CA CYS A 70 3.42 -0.04 -3.46
C CYS A 70 4.28 0.95 -4.27
N GLU A 71 5.53 0.60 -4.59
CA GLU A 71 6.45 1.47 -5.34
C GLU A 71 5.95 1.78 -6.75
N MET A 72 5.32 0.82 -7.42
CA MET A 72 4.82 0.97 -8.79
C MET A 72 3.68 1.99 -8.88
N TYR A 73 2.95 2.22 -7.80
CA TYR A 73 1.81 3.13 -7.76
C TYR A 73 2.11 4.43 -7.00
N THR A 74 3.36 4.64 -6.59
CA THR A 74 3.73 5.80 -5.77
C THR A 74 3.37 7.12 -6.45
N GLN A 75 3.62 7.27 -7.75
CA GLN A 75 3.26 8.49 -8.48
C GLN A 75 1.75 8.76 -8.46
N PHE A 76 0.94 7.74 -8.72
CA PHE A 76 -0.51 7.84 -8.67
C PHE A 76 -1.03 8.18 -7.26
N CYS A 77 -0.50 7.51 -6.24
CA CYS A 77 -0.85 7.80 -4.84
C CYS A 77 -0.44 9.22 -4.43
N ARG A 78 0.68 9.74 -4.93
CA ARG A 78 1.14 11.11 -4.67
C ARG A 78 0.25 12.16 -5.32
N GLU A 79 -0.23 11.89 -6.54
CA GLU A 79 -1.19 12.77 -7.20
C GLU A 79 -2.49 12.85 -6.39
N LEU A 80 -3.03 11.72 -5.95
CA LEU A 80 -4.17 11.69 -5.03
C LEU A 80 -3.88 12.46 -3.73
N ALA A 81 -2.72 12.26 -3.12
CA ALA A 81 -2.35 12.99 -1.90
C ALA A 81 -2.28 14.52 -2.13
N SER A 82 -1.74 14.96 -3.28
CA SER A 82 -1.67 16.37 -3.65
C SER A 82 -3.04 17.02 -3.86
N MET A 83 -4.07 16.21 -4.16
CA MET A 83 -5.44 16.65 -4.38
C MET A 83 -6.29 16.75 -3.11
N GLY A 84 -5.75 16.45 -1.93
CA GLY A 84 -6.54 16.56 -0.69
C GLY A 84 -6.89 15.24 -0.01
N PHE A 85 -6.23 14.12 -0.34
CA PHE A 85 -6.56 12.80 0.20
C PHE A 85 -5.46 12.24 1.10
N ILE A 86 -5.85 11.46 2.11
CA ILE A 86 -4.93 10.54 2.79
C ILE A 86 -5.02 9.20 2.07
N VAL A 87 -3.90 8.74 1.52
CA VAL A 87 -3.86 7.52 0.69
C VAL A 87 -3.11 6.43 1.43
N ILE A 88 -3.75 5.27 1.57
CA ILE A 88 -3.21 4.05 2.16
C ILE A 88 -3.07 3.02 1.05
N ALA A 89 -1.86 2.81 0.55
CA ALA A 89 -1.56 1.75 -0.41
C ALA A 89 -1.24 0.46 0.34
N ILE A 90 -1.95 -0.62 0.00
CA ILE A 90 -1.77 -1.93 0.63
C ILE A 90 -0.72 -2.74 -0.14
N GLU A 91 0.27 -3.24 0.60
CA GLU A 91 1.16 -4.30 0.16
C GLU A 91 0.52 -5.64 0.54
N HIS A 92 0.00 -6.36 -0.45
CA HIS A 92 -0.79 -7.57 -0.22
C HIS A 92 0.08 -8.79 0.06
N GLU A 93 -0.29 -9.60 1.05
CA GLU A 93 0.43 -10.81 1.50
C GLU A 93 -0.16 -12.08 0.86
N ASP A 94 -1.05 -11.92 -0.13
CA ASP A 94 -1.79 -13.00 -0.80
C ASP A 94 -0.98 -13.79 -1.84
N GLY A 95 0.31 -13.47 -2.02
CA GLY A 95 1.16 -14.09 -3.04
C GLY A 95 0.86 -13.63 -4.46
N SER A 96 -0.04 -12.67 -4.68
CA SER A 96 -0.28 -12.12 -6.02
C SER A 96 0.62 -10.93 -6.34
N GLY A 97 1.11 -10.20 -5.35
CA GLY A 97 2.11 -9.12 -5.52
C GLY A 97 3.49 -9.63 -5.92
N ILE A 98 4.40 -8.72 -6.31
CA ILE A 98 5.80 -9.06 -6.61
C ILE A 98 6.62 -9.33 -5.35
N TYR A 99 6.26 -8.65 -4.25
CA TYR A 99 6.95 -8.70 -2.97
C TYR A 99 6.01 -8.20 -1.88
N ALA A 100 6.00 -8.89 -0.74
CA ALA A 100 5.49 -8.39 0.52
C ALA A 100 6.31 -8.97 1.67
N THR A 101 6.23 -8.34 2.84
CA THR A 101 6.73 -8.92 4.10
C THR A 101 5.54 -9.17 5.00
N SER A 102 5.40 -10.39 5.50
CA SER A 102 4.24 -10.73 6.31
C SER A 102 4.24 -9.97 7.62
N ALA A 103 3.16 -9.28 7.94
CA ALA A 103 2.98 -8.62 9.22
C ALA A 103 2.95 -9.60 10.40
N LYS A 104 2.62 -10.88 10.16
CA LYS A 104 2.54 -11.92 11.19
C LYS A 104 3.87 -12.62 11.45
N SER A 105 4.52 -13.11 10.39
CA SER A 105 5.76 -13.90 10.51
C SER A 105 7.04 -13.10 10.30
N GLY A 106 6.94 -11.91 9.69
CA GLY A 106 8.11 -11.15 9.21
C GLY A 106 8.80 -11.78 7.99
N GLU A 107 8.25 -12.88 7.45
CA GLU A 107 8.83 -13.58 6.31
C GLU A 107 8.45 -12.91 4.98
N VAL A 108 9.29 -13.12 3.97
CA VAL A 108 9.03 -12.62 2.62
C VAL A 108 7.96 -13.47 1.95
N VAL A 109 6.91 -12.82 1.46
CA VAL A 109 5.91 -13.44 0.59
C VAL A 109 6.27 -13.15 -0.85
N GLU A 110 6.51 -14.20 -1.62
CA GLU A 110 6.88 -14.10 -3.04
C GLU A 110 5.66 -14.24 -3.97
N HIS A 111 5.82 -13.74 -5.20
CA HIS A 111 4.83 -13.92 -6.25
C HIS A 111 4.60 -15.40 -6.56
N GLN A 112 3.35 -15.82 -6.57
CA GLN A 112 2.92 -17.15 -6.98
C GLN A 112 2.44 -17.10 -8.43
N ALA A 113 3.23 -17.67 -9.33
CA ALA A 113 2.86 -17.82 -10.73
C ALA A 113 1.78 -18.90 -10.88
N CYS A 114 0.81 -18.66 -11.77
CA CYS A 114 -0.19 -19.66 -12.11
C CYS A 114 0.48 -20.79 -12.88
N PRO A 115 0.35 -22.07 -12.45
CA PRO A 115 0.87 -23.21 -13.19
C PRO A 115 0.31 -23.28 -14.62
N GLU A 116 1.11 -23.82 -15.54
CA GLU A 116 0.68 -24.03 -16.91
C GLU A 116 -0.49 -25.04 -16.98
N GLY A 117 -1.49 -24.74 -17.80
CA GLY A 117 -2.69 -25.57 -17.93
C GLY A 117 -3.75 -25.40 -16.84
N GLU A 118 -3.45 -24.65 -15.76
CA GLU A 118 -4.44 -24.34 -14.72
C GLU A 118 -5.32 -23.13 -15.10
N SER A 119 -6.60 -23.19 -14.73
CA SER A 119 -7.50 -22.05 -14.90
C SER A 119 -7.06 -20.91 -13.97
N ARG A 120 -6.64 -19.79 -14.57
CA ARG A 120 -6.24 -18.57 -13.83
C ARG A 120 -7.32 -18.11 -12.86
N ALA A 121 -8.60 -18.26 -13.20
CA ALA A 121 -9.69 -17.87 -12.31
C ALA A 121 -9.74 -18.76 -11.05
N VAL A 122 -9.59 -20.08 -11.22
CA VAL A 122 -9.57 -21.04 -10.11
C VAL A 122 -8.34 -20.80 -9.22
N PHE A 123 -7.17 -20.69 -9.84
CA PHE A 123 -5.90 -20.46 -9.13
C PHE A 123 -5.92 -19.15 -8.33
N ARG A 124 -6.54 -18.10 -8.86
CA ARG A 124 -6.58 -16.76 -8.22
C ARG A 124 -7.71 -16.58 -7.23
N GLN A 125 -8.69 -17.48 -7.17
CA GLN A 125 -9.80 -17.33 -6.22
C GLN A 125 -9.35 -17.31 -4.75
N PRO A 126 -8.42 -18.17 -4.28
CA PRO A 126 -7.90 -18.10 -2.91
C PRO A 126 -7.18 -16.77 -2.63
N HIS A 127 -6.45 -16.24 -3.61
CA HIS A 127 -5.75 -14.95 -3.48
C HIS A 127 -6.75 -13.80 -3.28
N LEU A 128 -7.85 -13.79 -4.05
CA LEU A 128 -8.92 -12.80 -3.88
C LEU A 128 -9.60 -12.89 -2.51
N LYS A 129 -9.79 -14.10 -1.97
CA LYS A 129 -10.35 -14.28 -0.61
C LYS A 129 -9.43 -13.73 0.47
N GLN A 130 -8.13 -14.01 0.39
CA GLN A 130 -7.18 -13.43 1.33
C GLN A 130 -7.15 -11.90 1.21
N ARG A 131 -7.21 -11.38 -0.02
CA ARG A 131 -7.24 -9.94 -0.28
C ARG A 131 -8.49 -9.27 0.30
N GLU A 132 -9.65 -9.93 0.23
CA GLU A 132 -10.89 -9.49 0.89
C GLU A 132 -10.68 -9.32 2.41
N GLU A 133 -10.04 -10.29 3.06
CA GLU A 133 -9.70 -10.22 4.49
C GLU A 133 -8.69 -9.08 4.78
N GLU A 134 -7.66 -8.91 3.96
CA GLU A 134 -6.67 -7.85 4.10
C GLU A 134 -7.32 -6.46 3.96
N LEU A 135 -8.23 -6.30 3.00
CA LEU A 135 -9.02 -5.08 2.80
C LEU A 135 -9.91 -4.81 4.01
N ALA A 136 -10.66 -5.81 4.48
CA ALA A 136 -11.54 -5.68 5.64
C ALA A 136 -10.76 -5.26 6.90
N ASN A 137 -9.63 -5.92 7.17
CA ASN A 137 -8.78 -5.63 8.31
C ASN A 137 -8.17 -4.22 8.21
N THR A 138 -7.67 -3.85 7.03
CA THR A 138 -7.09 -2.52 6.80
C THR A 138 -8.13 -1.42 6.96
N ILE A 139 -9.31 -1.56 6.36
CA ILE A 139 -10.41 -0.59 6.47
C ILE A 139 -10.86 -0.44 7.92
N SER A 140 -11.04 -1.56 8.64
CA SER A 140 -11.40 -1.54 10.06
C SER A 140 -10.37 -0.78 10.90
N ALA A 141 -9.08 -1.07 10.70
CA ALA A 141 -7.99 -0.40 11.42
C ALA A 141 -7.91 1.09 11.09
N VAL A 142 -7.98 1.46 9.80
CA VAL A 142 -7.94 2.85 9.34
C VAL A 142 -9.11 3.66 9.91
N LEU A 143 -10.33 3.14 9.83
CA LEU A 143 -11.51 3.80 10.37
C LEU A 143 -11.49 3.87 11.90
N GLY A 144 -10.98 2.83 12.56
CA GLY A 144 -10.79 2.81 14.01
C GLY A 144 -9.84 3.92 14.48
N LEU A 145 -8.69 4.06 13.83
CA LEU A 145 -7.72 5.12 14.13
C LEU A 145 -8.25 6.51 13.80
N ALA A 146 -8.93 6.67 12.66
CA ALA A 146 -9.57 7.93 12.29
C ALA A 146 -10.64 8.33 13.32
N ARG A 147 -11.39 7.40 13.90
CA ARG A 147 -12.39 7.69 14.94
C ARG A 147 -11.80 7.99 16.32
N GLY A 148 -10.48 8.03 16.46
CA GLY A 148 -9.79 8.31 17.72
C GLY A 148 -9.42 7.06 18.53
N GLY A 149 -9.24 5.91 17.85
CA GLY A 149 -8.74 4.69 18.48
C GLY A 149 -7.47 4.92 19.30
N VAL A 150 -7.37 4.18 20.41
CA VAL A 150 -6.26 4.29 21.36
C VAL A 150 -5.00 3.69 20.76
N VAL A 151 -3.94 4.50 20.75
CA VAL A 151 -2.57 4.12 20.40
C VAL A 151 -1.91 3.66 21.71
N THR A 152 -1.51 2.40 21.80
CA THR A 152 -0.89 1.83 23.00
C THR A 152 0.57 2.27 23.14
N ALA A 153 1.11 2.19 24.36
CA ALA A 153 2.49 2.59 24.64
C ALA A 153 3.55 1.73 23.92
N GLU A 154 3.17 0.52 23.47
CA GLU A 154 4.05 -0.46 22.81
C GLU A 154 4.34 -0.15 21.34
N GLN A 155 3.66 0.84 20.76
CA GLN A 155 3.80 1.16 19.34
C GLN A 155 5.14 1.86 19.01
N THR A 156 5.66 1.56 17.84
CA THR A 156 6.82 2.20 17.24
C THR A 156 6.55 3.67 16.92
N ALA A 157 7.61 4.45 16.70
CA ALA A 157 7.48 5.84 16.28
C ALA A 157 6.70 6.00 14.96
N GLY A 158 6.84 5.04 14.04
CA GLY A 158 6.12 5.03 12.76
C GLY A 158 4.62 4.80 12.93
N GLU A 159 4.23 3.86 13.81
CA GLU A 159 2.81 3.59 14.10
C GLU A 159 2.12 4.77 14.78
N ARG A 160 2.82 5.47 15.69
CA ARG A 160 2.30 6.72 16.27
C ARG A 160 2.08 7.81 15.22
N ALA A 161 3.07 8.02 14.34
CA ALA A 161 2.96 8.98 13.26
C ALA A 161 1.80 8.63 12.30
N LEU A 162 1.64 7.35 11.96
CA LEU A 162 0.51 6.88 11.16
C LEU A 162 -0.82 7.18 11.83
N ALA A 163 -0.95 6.91 13.13
CA ALA A 163 -2.18 7.22 13.86
C ALA A 163 -2.49 8.72 13.88
N ASP A 164 -1.48 9.58 14.02
CA ASP A 164 -1.65 11.04 13.96
C ASP A 164 -2.13 11.50 12.58
N VAL A 165 -1.60 10.93 11.50
CA VAL A 165 -2.08 11.17 10.13
C VAL A 165 -3.54 10.74 9.99
N LEU A 166 -3.88 9.51 10.41
CA LEU A 166 -5.23 8.97 10.23
C LEU A 166 -6.29 9.70 11.05
N ARG A 167 -5.93 10.30 12.20
CA ARG A 167 -6.83 11.19 12.97
C ARG A 167 -7.26 12.43 12.18
N CYS A 168 -6.44 12.90 11.24
CA CYS A 168 -6.80 13.99 10.33
C CYS A 168 -7.76 13.54 9.22
N GLY A 169 -7.99 12.24 9.02
CA GLY A 169 -8.86 11.71 7.96
C GLY A 169 -10.33 11.62 8.35
N ASP A 170 -11.27 11.80 7.42
CA ASP A 170 -12.71 11.75 7.65
C ASP A 170 -13.23 10.30 7.47
N PRO A 171 -13.68 9.62 8.56
CA PRO A 171 -14.13 8.23 8.48
C PRO A 171 -15.47 8.05 7.75
N THR A 172 -16.16 9.13 7.38
CA THR A 172 -17.39 9.08 6.58
C THR A 172 -17.13 9.20 5.08
N ARG A 173 -15.91 9.54 4.68
CA ARG A 173 -15.49 9.75 3.29
C ARG A 173 -14.35 8.80 2.94
N LEU A 174 -14.71 7.55 2.69
CA LEU A 174 -13.79 6.48 2.31
C LEU A 174 -13.96 6.13 0.82
N LEU A 175 -12.88 6.20 0.06
CA LEU A 175 -12.82 5.76 -1.33
C LEU A 175 -11.96 4.49 -1.42
N LEU A 176 -12.44 3.51 -2.19
CA LEU A 176 -11.67 2.32 -2.52
C LEU A 176 -11.23 2.43 -3.98
N ILE A 177 -9.93 2.31 -4.22
CA ILE A 177 -9.35 2.38 -5.57
C ILE A 177 -8.48 1.15 -5.77
N GLY A 178 -8.61 0.51 -6.92
CA GLY A 178 -7.83 -0.67 -7.25
C GLY A 178 -7.43 -0.65 -8.71
N HIS A 179 -6.27 -1.22 -9.01
CA HIS A 179 -5.80 -1.41 -10.39
C HIS A 179 -5.82 -2.90 -10.76
N SER A 180 -6.42 -3.25 -11.91
CA SER A 180 -6.40 -4.62 -12.45
C SER A 180 -6.90 -5.65 -11.43
N PHE A 181 -6.06 -6.59 -11.00
CA PHE A 181 -6.40 -7.57 -9.96
C PHE A 181 -6.81 -6.93 -8.62
N GLY A 182 -6.29 -5.75 -8.32
CA GLY A 182 -6.73 -4.95 -7.17
C GLY A 182 -8.17 -4.50 -7.30
N SER A 183 -8.62 -4.12 -8.51
CA SER A 183 -10.04 -3.81 -8.76
C SER A 183 -10.93 -5.04 -8.58
N ALA A 184 -10.48 -6.22 -9.02
CA ALA A 184 -11.20 -7.47 -8.79
C ALA A 184 -11.32 -7.81 -7.29
N GLY A 185 -10.25 -7.58 -6.52
CA GLY A 185 -10.27 -7.72 -5.06
C GLY A 185 -11.25 -6.76 -4.38
N LEU A 186 -11.36 -5.52 -4.85
CA LEU A 186 -12.37 -4.58 -4.34
C LEU A 186 -13.79 -5.03 -4.65
N VAL A 187 -14.06 -5.52 -5.86
CA VAL A 187 -15.39 -6.04 -6.23
C VAL A 187 -15.73 -7.29 -5.40
N GLN A 188 -14.76 -8.13 -5.09
CA GLN A 188 -14.95 -9.29 -4.21
C GLN A 188 -15.28 -8.87 -2.76
N TYR A 189 -14.75 -7.74 -2.29
CA TYR A 189 -14.95 -7.24 -0.94
C TYR A 189 -16.29 -6.53 -0.71
N LEU A 190 -16.86 -5.91 -1.75
CA LEU A 190 -18.13 -5.16 -1.69
C LEU A 190 -19.36 -6.05 -1.72
#